data_AF-A0A382LX09-F1
#
_entry.id   AF-A0A382LX09-F1
#
_cell.length_a   1.000
_cell.length_b   1.000
_cell.length_c   1.000
_cell.angle_alpha   90.00
_cell.angle_beta   90.00
_cell.angle_gamma   90.00
#
_symmetry.space_group_name_H-M   'P 1'
#
loop_
_entity.id
_entity.type
_entity.pdbx_description
1 polymer ?
#
loop_
_entity_poly.entity_id
_entity_poly.type
_entity_poly.pdbx_seq_one_letter_code
_entity_poly.pdbx_strand_id
1 'polypeptide(L)'
;ISVTFSETMNTTTVTTNTSDTSCSGTLQVSSDSFSTCVKMSSSPSVSNSYKTFTVSSSGNLSFSTTHKIRVTTGVKDTSGNALGSQYETSSGFTSGGLFVVVGESGNILTSPGGTTWTKRTSGSPNDLFGVAYGNKTFVVTGGSGVMITSPDGITWTSRTSGTTNNLWEVTYGNGTFVAVGETGTILTSSDNGISWDNRTSGTSNHLYGVTYGNNTFMAVGNSGNILISDNGTSWDNRTTGTTKNLKGITYGNNAFVAVGQSGNILTSDNGSSWDNRTSGTSNQLEGIIYGSNTFVTVGESQTVLTSDNTSTWFARDSGASGTLYGINYGNSIFITFQYKTIYTSSDGITWTSPSNGTTNTLRNAIYAE
;
A
#
# COMPACT_ATOMS: atom_id res chain seq x y z
N ILE A 1 2.14 -17.40 -14.64
CA ILE A 1 0.95 -17.77 -15.44
C ILE A 1 1.10 -19.23 -15.83
N SER A 2 0.07 -20.07 -15.67
CA SER A 2 0.13 -21.50 -15.99
C SER A 2 -1.03 -21.91 -16.90
N VAL A 3 -0.72 -22.72 -17.92
CA VAL A 3 -1.69 -23.30 -18.85
C VAL A 3 -1.54 -24.82 -18.81
N THR A 4 -2.65 -25.53 -18.65
CA THR A 4 -2.69 -26.99 -18.60
C THR A 4 -3.51 -27.52 -19.77
N PHE A 5 -2.89 -28.40 -20.56
CA PHE A 5 -3.52 -29.11 -21.67
C PHE A 5 -4.12 -30.44 -21.19
N SER A 6 -5.15 -30.93 -21.89
CA SER A 6 -5.73 -32.26 -21.63
C SER A 6 -4.77 -33.39 -22.02
N GLU A 7 -3.94 -33.15 -23.03
CA GLU A 7 -2.99 -34.10 -23.60
C GLU A 7 -1.53 -33.72 -23.35
N THR A 8 -0.65 -34.70 -23.52
CA THR A 8 0.80 -34.51 -23.46
C THR A 8 1.27 -33.73 -24.68
N MET A 9 1.96 -32.62 -24.48
CA MET A 9 2.33 -31.69 -25.55
C MET A 9 3.78 -31.87 -26.02
N ASN A 10 4.02 -31.62 -27.31
CA ASN A 10 5.37 -31.40 -27.82
C ASN A 10 5.88 -30.04 -27.32
N THR A 11 6.81 -30.08 -26.37
CA THR A 11 7.33 -28.90 -25.68
C THR A 11 7.97 -27.87 -26.60
N THR A 12 8.51 -28.28 -27.75
CA THR A 12 9.14 -27.37 -28.72
C THR A 12 8.13 -26.47 -29.44
N THR A 13 6.85 -26.85 -29.43
CA THR A 13 5.78 -26.10 -30.10
C THR A 13 5.05 -25.11 -29.18
N VAL A 14 5.26 -25.23 -27.86
CA VAL A 14 4.73 -24.28 -26.86
C VAL A 14 5.78 -23.20 -26.63
N THR A 15 5.68 -22.13 -27.40
CA THR A 15 6.64 -21.02 -27.43
C THR A 15 5.99 -19.75 -26.92
N THR A 16 6.79 -18.83 -26.42
CA THR A 16 6.32 -17.57 -25.84
C THR A 16 6.85 -16.37 -26.60
N ASN A 17 6.20 -15.25 -26.39
CA ASN A 17 6.61 -13.98 -26.95
C ASN A 17 7.91 -13.45 -26.32
N THR A 18 8.84 -12.96 -27.15
CA THR A 18 10.20 -12.56 -26.74
C THR A 18 10.46 -11.04 -26.78
N SER A 19 9.47 -10.23 -27.19
CA SER A 19 9.52 -8.77 -27.22
C SER A 19 8.16 -8.14 -26.88
N ASP A 20 8.13 -6.96 -26.25
CA ASP A 20 6.88 -6.24 -25.91
C ASP A 20 6.26 -5.51 -27.12
N THR A 21 6.26 -6.15 -28.29
CA THR A 21 5.78 -5.61 -29.56
C THR A 21 4.66 -6.50 -30.10
N SER A 22 4.63 -6.79 -31.40
CA SER A 22 3.67 -7.69 -32.02
C SER A 22 3.70 -9.07 -31.38
N CYS A 23 2.53 -9.68 -31.22
CA CYS A 23 2.40 -11.01 -30.64
C CYS A 23 3.14 -12.08 -31.46
N SER A 24 4.01 -12.82 -30.79
CA SER A 24 4.70 -14.00 -31.32
C SER A 24 4.57 -15.20 -30.37
N GLY A 25 5.00 -16.37 -30.84
CA GLY A 25 4.85 -17.62 -30.10
C GLY A 25 3.42 -18.15 -30.09
N THR A 26 3.25 -19.32 -29.49
CA THR A 26 1.98 -20.05 -29.46
C THR A 26 1.22 -19.91 -28.15
N LEU A 27 1.90 -19.51 -27.07
CA LEU A 27 1.32 -19.09 -25.79
C LEU A 27 1.55 -17.58 -25.61
N GLN A 28 0.46 -16.83 -25.64
CA GLN A 28 0.45 -15.37 -25.70
C GLN A 28 -0.32 -14.78 -24.51
N VAL A 29 0.16 -13.64 -24.00
CA VAL A 29 -0.47 -12.88 -22.91
C VAL A 29 -0.56 -11.44 -23.35
N SER A 30 -1.72 -10.82 -23.24
CA SER A 30 -1.96 -9.45 -23.71
C SER A 30 -3.05 -8.76 -22.90
N SER A 31 -2.94 -7.44 -22.73
CA SER A 31 -3.96 -6.57 -22.14
C SER A 31 -4.73 -5.73 -23.17
N ASP A 32 -4.39 -5.82 -24.46
CA ASP A 32 -4.88 -4.91 -25.51
C ASP A 32 -5.53 -5.65 -26.69
N SER A 33 -6.22 -6.76 -26.39
CA SER A 33 -6.82 -7.66 -27.38
C SER A 33 -5.80 -8.24 -28.37
N PHE A 34 -4.58 -8.49 -27.89
CA PHE A 34 -3.46 -9.06 -28.65
C PHE A 34 -3.00 -8.18 -29.82
N SER A 35 -3.12 -6.87 -29.66
CA SER A 35 -2.44 -5.90 -30.54
C SER A 35 -0.93 -5.91 -30.25
N THR A 36 -0.58 -6.01 -28.97
CA THR A 36 0.75 -6.31 -28.46
C THR A 36 0.72 -7.47 -27.47
N CYS A 37 1.85 -8.11 -27.24
CA CYS A 37 1.97 -9.18 -26.25
C CYS A 37 3.07 -8.90 -25.25
N VAL A 38 2.86 -9.37 -24.02
CA VAL A 38 3.84 -9.32 -22.94
C VAL A 38 5.05 -10.19 -23.29
N LYS A 39 6.25 -9.66 -23.11
CA LYS A 39 7.49 -10.42 -23.19
C LYS A 39 7.64 -11.36 -21.99
N MET A 40 8.01 -12.61 -22.25
CA MET A 40 8.31 -13.60 -21.21
C MET A 40 9.80 -13.60 -20.84
N SER A 41 10.12 -13.91 -19.57
CA SER A 41 11.49 -13.93 -19.05
C SER A 41 12.34 -15.06 -19.64
N SER A 42 11.68 -16.15 -20.02
CA SER A 42 12.31 -17.38 -20.48
C SER A 42 11.32 -18.23 -21.27
N SER A 43 11.82 -19.31 -21.86
CA SER A 43 10.97 -20.39 -22.36
C SER A 43 10.11 -20.98 -21.22
N PRO A 44 8.93 -21.55 -21.53
CA PRO A 44 8.06 -22.16 -20.52
C PRO A 44 8.75 -23.28 -19.74
N SER A 45 8.56 -23.29 -18.42
CA SER A 45 8.86 -24.47 -17.62
C SER A 45 7.72 -25.48 -17.72
N VAL A 46 8.05 -26.77 -17.69
CA VAL A 46 7.10 -27.84 -17.99
C VAL A 46 6.97 -28.78 -16.80
N SER A 47 5.73 -29.15 -16.46
CA SER A 47 5.41 -30.07 -15.38
C SER A 47 4.20 -30.94 -15.74
N ASN A 48 3.75 -31.78 -14.79
CA ASN A 48 2.59 -32.65 -14.96
C ASN A 48 2.67 -33.51 -16.23
N SER A 49 3.78 -34.26 -16.37
CA SER A 49 4.04 -35.11 -17.53
C SER A 49 3.87 -34.39 -18.88
N TYR A 50 4.44 -33.19 -18.99
CA TYR A 50 4.38 -32.34 -20.19
C TYR A 50 2.99 -31.80 -20.57
N LYS A 51 2.08 -31.71 -19.61
CA LYS A 51 0.75 -31.12 -19.79
C LYS A 51 0.64 -29.69 -19.28
N THR A 52 1.44 -29.31 -18.29
CA THR A 52 1.37 -27.97 -17.69
C THR A 52 2.59 -27.15 -18.07
N PHE A 53 2.35 -25.98 -18.63
CA PHE A 53 3.36 -25.00 -19.02
C PHE A 53 3.22 -23.75 -18.17
N THR A 54 4.30 -23.38 -17.48
CA THR A 54 4.34 -22.19 -16.62
C THR A 54 5.30 -21.17 -17.18
N VAL A 55 4.85 -19.91 -17.24
CA VAL A 55 5.60 -18.78 -17.76
C VAL A 55 5.57 -17.62 -16.79
N SER A 56 6.66 -16.85 -16.80
CA SER A 56 6.82 -15.61 -16.06
C SER A 56 7.08 -14.49 -17.06
N SER A 57 6.44 -13.34 -16.86
CA SER A 57 6.73 -12.14 -17.64
C SER A 57 8.14 -11.63 -17.34
N SER A 58 8.79 -10.99 -18.32
CA SER A 58 10.14 -10.43 -18.10
C SER A 58 10.13 -9.19 -17.20
N GLY A 59 8.99 -8.51 -17.11
CA GLY A 59 8.75 -7.39 -16.20
C GLY A 59 7.41 -7.54 -15.48
N ASN A 60 7.13 -6.62 -14.56
CA ASN A 60 5.85 -6.58 -13.87
C ASN A 60 4.73 -6.18 -14.84
N LEU A 61 3.59 -6.84 -14.72
CA LEU A 61 2.38 -6.47 -15.45
C LEU A 61 1.81 -5.15 -14.91
N SER A 62 1.14 -4.39 -15.77
CA SER A 62 0.53 -3.11 -15.38
C SER A 62 -0.50 -3.30 -14.27
N PHE A 63 -0.47 -2.45 -13.23
CA PHE A 63 -1.39 -2.55 -12.10
C PHE A 63 -2.85 -2.38 -12.53
N SER A 64 -3.76 -3.10 -11.88
CA SER A 64 -5.22 -3.05 -12.12
C SER A 64 -5.61 -3.26 -13.59
N THR A 65 -4.80 -4.00 -14.34
CA THR A 65 -4.97 -4.22 -15.78
C THR A 65 -5.37 -5.67 -16.05
N THR A 66 -6.45 -5.87 -16.80
CA THR A 66 -6.89 -7.20 -17.21
C THR A 66 -6.08 -7.70 -18.40
N HIS A 67 -5.50 -8.88 -18.26
CA HIS A 67 -4.74 -9.59 -19.28
C HIS A 67 -5.46 -10.88 -19.69
N LYS A 68 -5.52 -11.15 -20.99
CA LYS A 68 -6.02 -12.41 -21.55
C LYS A 68 -4.86 -13.30 -21.96
N ILE A 69 -5.13 -14.60 -21.95
CA ILE A 69 -4.22 -15.64 -22.45
C ILE A 69 -4.80 -16.18 -23.75
N ARG A 70 -3.95 -16.29 -24.77
CA ARG A 70 -4.25 -16.96 -26.04
C ARG A 70 -3.30 -18.12 -26.25
N VAL A 71 -3.85 -19.25 -26.67
CA VAL A 71 -3.10 -20.39 -27.18
C VAL A 71 -3.46 -20.59 -28.64
N THR A 72 -2.49 -20.44 -29.53
CA THR A 72 -2.72 -20.55 -30.98
C THR A 72 -2.76 -22.01 -31.43
N THR A 73 -3.23 -22.25 -32.66
CA THR A 73 -3.22 -23.59 -33.29
C THR A 73 -1.82 -24.10 -33.62
N GLY A 74 -0.77 -23.31 -33.38
CA GLY A 74 0.62 -23.73 -33.58
C GLY A 74 1.13 -24.74 -32.55
N VAL A 75 0.47 -24.88 -31.38
CA VAL A 75 0.82 -25.93 -30.41
C VAL A 75 0.45 -27.31 -30.94
N LYS A 76 1.29 -28.31 -30.68
CA LYS A 76 1.08 -29.70 -31.11
C LYS A 76 1.27 -30.69 -29.96
N ASP A 77 0.52 -31.79 -30.01
CA ASP A 77 0.76 -32.94 -29.14
C ASP A 77 2.04 -33.72 -29.55
N THR A 78 2.39 -34.78 -28.83
CA THR A 78 3.55 -35.63 -29.15
C THR A 78 3.41 -36.42 -30.45
N SER A 79 2.19 -36.54 -30.97
CA SER A 79 1.90 -37.17 -32.27
C SER A 79 1.92 -36.18 -33.44
N GLY A 80 2.10 -34.88 -33.16
CA GLY A 80 2.17 -33.82 -34.16
C GLY A 80 0.80 -33.22 -34.52
N ASN A 81 -0.27 -33.57 -33.82
CA ASN A 81 -1.60 -33.01 -34.05
C ASN A 81 -1.67 -31.59 -33.48
N ALA A 82 -2.17 -30.65 -34.28
CA ALA A 82 -2.38 -29.27 -33.85
C ALA A 82 -3.64 -29.13 -32.98
N LEU A 83 -3.68 -28.10 -32.14
CA LEU A 83 -4.91 -27.71 -31.44
C LEU A 83 -6.00 -27.36 -32.47
N GLY A 84 -7.20 -27.93 -32.31
CA GLY A 84 -8.28 -27.82 -33.30
C GLY A 84 -8.77 -26.39 -33.57
N SER A 85 -8.65 -25.50 -32.59
CA SER A 85 -8.95 -24.07 -32.73
C SER A 85 -8.13 -23.26 -31.74
N GLN A 86 -7.90 -21.98 -32.05
CA GLN A 86 -7.30 -21.05 -31.09
C GLN A 86 -8.17 -20.97 -29.83
N TYR A 87 -7.52 -21.00 -28.67
CA TYR A 87 -8.15 -20.80 -27.37
C TYR A 87 -7.81 -19.42 -26.84
N GLU A 88 -8.81 -18.70 -26.34
CA GLU A 88 -8.64 -17.45 -25.61
C GLU A 88 -9.45 -17.48 -24.33
N THR A 89 -8.86 -17.02 -23.23
CA THR A 89 -9.60 -16.84 -21.98
C THR A 89 -10.72 -15.81 -22.17
N SER A 90 -11.94 -16.14 -21.77
CA SER A 90 -13.11 -15.24 -21.89
C SER A 90 -12.94 -13.96 -21.06
N SER A 91 -12.57 -14.09 -19.78
CA SER A 91 -12.41 -12.99 -18.82
C SER A 91 -10.95 -12.58 -18.56
N GLY A 92 -9.97 -13.47 -18.80
CA GLY A 92 -8.57 -13.22 -18.46
C GLY A 92 -8.30 -13.22 -16.95
N PHE A 93 -7.22 -12.55 -16.54
CA PHE A 93 -6.84 -12.30 -15.15
C PHE A 93 -6.41 -10.84 -14.98
N THR A 94 -6.68 -10.23 -13.82
CA THR A 94 -6.25 -8.85 -13.53
C THR A 94 -4.99 -8.89 -12.68
N SER A 95 -3.94 -8.18 -13.11
CA SER A 95 -2.76 -7.97 -12.28
C SER A 95 -3.09 -7.04 -11.11
N GLY A 96 -2.89 -7.54 -9.89
CA GLY A 96 -2.99 -6.78 -8.65
C GLY A 96 -1.62 -6.40 -8.10
N GLY A 97 -1.63 -5.77 -6.93
CA GLY A 97 -0.44 -5.49 -6.15
C GLY A 97 0.39 -4.30 -6.63
N LEU A 98 0.27 -3.17 -5.93
CA LEU A 98 1.14 -2.01 -6.14
C LEU A 98 1.40 -1.29 -4.83
N PHE A 99 2.67 -1.19 -4.45
CA PHE A 99 3.09 -0.20 -3.48
C PHE A 99 3.15 1.18 -4.11
N VAL A 100 2.61 2.16 -3.42
CA VAL A 100 2.81 3.59 -3.68
C VAL A 100 3.45 4.20 -2.44
N VAL A 101 4.61 4.83 -2.61
CA VAL A 101 5.32 5.57 -1.56
C VAL A 101 5.30 7.05 -1.91
N VAL A 102 5.07 7.89 -0.92
CA VAL A 102 5.03 9.36 -1.06
C VAL A 102 6.06 10.04 -0.17
N GLY A 103 6.44 11.28 -0.49
CA GLY A 103 7.39 12.02 0.32
C GLY A 103 7.62 13.47 -0.11
N GLU A 104 8.76 14.02 0.31
CA GLU A 104 9.12 15.43 0.15
C GLU A 104 9.24 15.85 -1.32
N SER A 105 8.95 17.13 -1.58
CA SER A 105 9.04 17.76 -2.91
C SER A 105 8.27 17.00 -3.99
N GLY A 106 7.04 16.58 -3.68
CA GLY A 106 6.16 15.89 -4.62
C GLY A 106 6.57 14.48 -5.01
N ASN A 107 7.47 13.84 -4.25
CA ASN A 107 8.06 12.57 -4.65
C ASN A 107 7.05 11.41 -4.53
N ILE A 108 6.87 10.66 -5.61
CA ILE A 108 6.08 9.43 -5.65
C ILE A 108 6.92 8.30 -6.26
N LEU A 109 6.92 7.14 -5.61
CA LEU A 109 7.53 5.92 -6.12
C LEU A 109 6.47 4.81 -6.18
N THR A 110 6.54 3.97 -7.19
CA THR A 110 5.69 2.77 -7.31
C THR A 110 6.52 1.51 -7.39
N SER A 111 6.08 0.43 -6.74
CA SER A 111 6.69 -0.89 -6.88
C SER A 111 5.65 -2.01 -6.77
N PRO A 112 5.54 -2.92 -7.74
CA PRO A 112 4.64 -4.07 -7.61
C PRO A 112 5.04 -5.05 -6.50
N GLY A 113 6.33 -5.13 -6.16
CA GLY A 113 6.88 -6.12 -5.22
C GLY A 113 7.68 -5.54 -4.05
N GLY A 114 7.76 -4.22 -3.91
CA GLY A 114 8.50 -3.54 -2.84
C GLY A 114 10.04 -3.57 -2.95
N THR A 115 10.58 -4.13 -4.05
CA THR A 115 12.03 -4.32 -4.26
C THR A 115 12.61 -3.38 -5.31
N THR A 116 11.92 -3.22 -6.44
CA THR A 116 12.31 -2.30 -7.53
C THR A 116 11.32 -1.15 -7.62
N TRP A 117 11.82 0.08 -7.50
CA TRP A 117 11.00 1.29 -7.41
C TRP A 117 11.11 2.15 -8.68
N THR A 118 9.97 2.61 -9.17
CA THR A 118 9.89 3.53 -10.32
C THR A 118 9.39 4.89 -9.84
N LYS A 119 10.13 5.96 -10.14
CA LYS A 119 9.70 7.33 -9.84
C LYS A 119 8.54 7.76 -10.73
N ARG A 120 7.53 8.42 -10.14
CA ARG A 120 6.36 8.98 -10.82
C ARG A 120 6.29 10.48 -10.62
N THR A 121 5.71 11.17 -11.59
CA THR A 121 5.46 12.61 -11.52
C THR A 121 4.12 12.85 -10.86
N SER A 122 4.12 13.53 -9.71
CA SER A 122 2.90 13.90 -8.98
C SER A 122 2.19 15.14 -9.55
N GLY A 123 2.94 16.01 -10.24
CA GLY A 123 2.46 17.31 -10.67
C GLY A 123 2.38 18.37 -9.55
N SER A 124 2.86 18.06 -8.34
CA SER A 124 2.91 18.98 -7.20
C SER A 124 4.35 19.19 -6.74
N PRO A 125 4.77 20.44 -6.40
CA PRO A 125 6.08 20.69 -5.81
C PRO A 125 6.10 20.53 -4.28
N ASN A 126 4.94 20.45 -3.62
CA ASN A 126 4.86 20.40 -2.16
C ASN A 126 5.13 18.99 -1.62
N ASP A 127 5.46 18.92 -0.34
CA ASP A 127 5.63 17.65 0.36
C ASP A 127 4.32 16.84 0.41
N LEU A 128 4.43 15.54 0.23
CA LEU A 128 3.34 14.57 0.31
C LEU A 128 3.49 13.77 1.60
N PHE A 129 2.41 13.66 2.38
CA PHE A 129 2.44 13.12 3.74
C PHE A 129 1.66 11.81 3.86
N GLY A 130 0.39 11.81 3.44
CA GLY A 130 -0.50 10.66 3.57
C GLY A 130 -0.84 10.02 2.23
N VAL A 131 -1.08 8.71 2.22
CA VAL A 131 -1.57 7.99 1.05
C VAL A 131 -2.53 6.86 1.46
N ALA A 132 -3.66 6.77 0.76
CA ALA A 132 -4.65 5.71 0.93
C ALA A 132 -5.05 5.13 -0.43
N TYR A 133 -5.51 3.88 -0.42
CA TYR A 133 -6.12 3.23 -1.57
C TYR A 133 -7.49 2.69 -1.18
N GLY A 134 -8.49 2.97 -2.02
CA GLY A 134 -9.87 2.60 -1.77
C GLY A 134 -10.72 2.77 -3.02
N ASN A 135 -11.70 1.89 -3.23
CA ASN A 135 -12.56 1.92 -4.41
C ASN A 135 -11.80 2.12 -5.74
N LYS A 136 -10.69 1.38 -5.92
CA LYS A 136 -9.83 1.45 -7.11
C LYS A 136 -9.17 2.81 -7.36
N THR A 137 -9.03 3.63 -6.33
CA THR A 137 -8.43 4.96 -6.42
C THR A 137 -7.41 5.16 -5.31
N PHE A 138 -6.21 5.61 -5.68
CA PHE A 138 -5.24 6.18 -4.76
C PHE A 138 -5.61 7.64 -4.48
N VAL A 139 -5.55 8.01 -3.20
CA VAL A 139 -5.63 9.41 -2.74
C VAL A 139 -4.34 9.71 -1.99
N VAL A 140 -3.71 10.83 -2.33
CA VAL A 140 -2.52 11.34 -1.63
C VAL A 140 -2.81 12.75 -1.12
N THR A 141 -2.39 13.02 0.11
CA THR A 141 -2.50 14.32 0.78
C THR A 141 -1.12 14.88 1.11
N GLY A 142 -1.03 16.20 1.29
CA GLY A 142 0.25 16.84 1.55
C GLY A 142 0.18 18.26 2.10
N GLY A 143 1.31 18.96 2.00
CA GLY A 143 1.46 20.32 2.48
C GLY A 143 0.67 21.34 1.68
N SER A 144 0.29 22.44 2.33
CA SER A 144 -0.51 23.52 1.74
C SER A 144 -1.82 23.06 1.11
N GLY A 145 -2.48 22.08 1.73
CA GLY A 145 -3.75 21.52 1.24
C GLY A 145 -3.64 20.66 -0.02
N VAL A 146 -2.44 20.20 -0.40
CA VAL A 146 -2.26 19.36 -1.59
C VAL A 146 -3.06 18.08 -1.49
N MET A 147 -3.72 17.76 -2.61
CA MET A 147 -4.52 16.57 -2.77
C MET A 147 -4.47 16.11 -4.21
N ILE A 148 -4.11 14.86 -4.43
CA ILE A 148 -4.01 14.28 -5.77
C ILE A 148 -4.60 12.86 -5.77
N THR A 149 -5.19 12.46 -6.89
CA THR A 149 -5.79 11.13 -7.08
C THR A 149 -5.17 10.40 -8.26
N SER A 150 -5.12 9.08 -8.20
CA SER A 150 -4.71 8.25 -9.33
C SER A 150 -5.46 6.91 -9.33
N PRO A 151 -5.97 6.44 -10.48
CA PRO A 151 -6.55 5.10 -10.57
C PRO A 151 -5.49 3.98 -10.66
N ASP A 152 -4.27 4.32 -11.11
CA ASP A 152 -3.23 3.35 -11.48
C ASP A 152 -1.90 3.52 -10.71
N GLY A 153 -1.78 4.56 -9.88
CA GLY A 153 -0.56 4.94 -9.17
C GLY A 153 0.50 5.57 -10.07
N ILE A 154 0.23 5.72 -11.37
CA ILE A 154 1.18 6.20 -12.38
C ILE A 154 0.83 7.63 -12.80
N THR A 155 -0.42 7.86 -13.18
CA THR A 155 -0.92 9.16 -13.65
C THR A 155 -1.72 9.81 -12.53
N TRP A 156 -1.29 10.99 -12.10
CA TRP A 156 -1.84 11.71 -10.96
C TRP A 156 -2.61 12.95 -11.41
N THR A 157 -3.77 13.17 -10.80
CA THR A 157 -4.66 14.31 -11.08
C THR A 157 -4.79 15.17 -9.83
N SER A 158 -4.53 16.47 -9.95
CA SER A 158 -4.72 17.42 -8.85
C SER A 158 -6.20 17.61 -8.51
N ARG A 159 -6.50 17.74 -7.21
CA ARG A 159 -7.83 17.94 -6.66
C ARG A 159 -7.83 19.13 -5.71
N THR A 160 -8.98 19.81 -5.62
CA THR A 160 -9.15 20.93 -4.69
C THR A 160 -9.64 20.40 -3.35
N SER A 161 -8.85 20.61 -2.29
CA SER A 161 -9.19 20.22 -0.92
C SER A 161 -10.07 21.26 -0.19
N GLY A 162 -10.10 22.50 -0.68
CA GLY A 162 -10.84 23.61 -0.05
C GLY A 162 -10.14 24.22 1.17
N THR A 163 -8.88 23.86 1.44
CA THR A 163 -8.07 24.39 2.54
C THR A 163 -6.62 24.61 2.11
N THR A 164 -5.88 25.42 2.87
CA THR A 164 -4.42 25.58 2.75
C THR A 164 -3.67 24.91 3.91
N ASN A 165 -4.37 24.28 4.84
CA ASN A 165 -3.77 23.57 5.96
C ASN A 165 -3.00 22.33 5.47
N ASN A 166 -1.93 21.95 6.17
CA ASN A 166 -1.26 20.69 5.89
C ASN A 166 -2.19 19.52 6.22
N LEU A 167 -2.26 18.55 5.31
CA LEU A 167 -3.05 17.33 5.44
C LEU A 167 -2.10 16.15 5.66
N TRP A 168 -2.00 15.69 6.91
CA TRP A 168 -0.96 14.78 7.38
C TRP A 168 -1.22 13.33 6.99
N GLU A 169 -2.47 12.88 7.04
CA GLU A 169 -2.83 11.48 6.82
C GLU A 169 -4.19 11.39 6.12
N VAL A 170 -4.39 10.30 5.38
CA VAL A 170 -5.66 9.94 4.76
C VAL A 170 -5.92 8.45 4.94
N THR A 171 -7.17 8.07 5.16
CA THR A 171 -7.60 6.66 5.19
C THR A 171 -8.83 6.47 4.31
N TYR A 172 -9.16 5.21 4.03
CA TYR A 172 -10.37 4.83 3.34
C TYR A 172 -11.11 3.75 4.14
N GLY A 173 -12.41 3.92 4.28
CA GLY A 173 -13.29 3.00 4.99
C GLY A 173 -14.74 3.34 4.72
N ASN A 174 -15.66 2.39 4.85
CA ASN A 174 -17.10 2.64 4.69
C ASN A 174 -17.48 3.45 3.42
N GLY A 175 -16.82 3.20 2.28
CA GLY A 175 -17.08 3.93 1.03
C GLY A 175 -16.57 5.38 0.99
N THR A 176 -15.83 5.83 2.01
CA THR A 176 -15.45 7.23 2.21
C THR A 176 -13.95 7.36 2.46
N PHE A 177 -13.32 8.33 1.80
CA PHE A 177 -11.99 8.80 2.18
C PHE A 177 -12.09 9.85 3.28
N VAL A 178 -11.21 9.76 4.28
CA VAL A 178 -11.11 10.73 5.37
C VAL A 178 -9.66 11.21 5.46
N ALA A 179 -9.45 12.52 5.31
CA ALA A 179 -8.15 13.16 5.48
C ALA A 179 -8.14 14.03 6.73
N VAL A 180 -7.04 14.03 7.47
CA VAL A 180 -6.87 14.81 8.71
C VAL A 180 -5.63 15.69 8.65
N GLY A 181 -5.64 16.80 9.38
CA GLY A 181 -4.58 17.80 9.25
C GLY A 181 -4.48 18.83 10.36
N GLU A 182 -3.85 19.96 10.02
CA GLU A 182 -3.61 21.04 10.96
C GLU A 182 -4.90 21.68 11.50
N THR A 183 -4.84 22.25 12.70
CA THR A 183 -5.94 23.02 13.31
C THR A 183 -7.27 22.25 13.37
N GLY A 184 -7.20 20.93 13.59
CA GLY A 184 -8.37 20.07 13.65
C GLY A 184 -9.05 19.84 12.30
N THR A 185 -8.35 20.04 11.18
CA THR A 185 -8.93 19.83 9.84
C THR A 185 -9.32 18.37 9.66
N ILE A 186 -10.57 18.14 9.26
CA ILE A 186 -11.08 16.85 8.77
C ILE A 186 -11.78 17.11 7.45
N LEU A 187 -11.36 16.42 6.39
CA LEU A 187 -12.01 16.43 5.09
C LEU A 187 -12.52 15.03 4.75
N THR A 188 -13.68 14.95 4.10
CA THR A 188 -14.23 13.67 3.62
C THR A 188 -14.60 13.71 2.15
N SER A 189 -14.43 12.58 1.46
CA SER A 189 -14.89 12.39 0.09
C SER A 189 -15.58 11.05 -0.07
N SER A 190 -16.79 11.08 -0.66
CA SER A 190 -17.59 9.89 -1.00
C SER A 190 -17.60 9.58 -2.50
N ASP A 191 -16.87 10.37 -3.30
CA ASP A 191 -16.82 10.30 -4.76
C ASP A 191 -15.40 10.01 -5.28
N ASN A 192 -14.68 9.13 -4.58
CA ASN A 192 -13.32 8.69 -4.92
C ASN A 192 -12.27 9.81 -4.92
N GLY A 193 -12.38 10.72 -3.96
CA GLY A 193 -11.41 11.81 -3.79
C GLY A 193 -11.56 12.93 -4.80
N ILE A 194 -12.68 13.02 -5.53
CA ILE A 194 -12.92 14.06 -6.54
C ILE A 194 -13.33 15.37 -5.86
N SER A 195 -14.30 15.32 -4.95
CA SER A 195 -14.76 16.46 -4.14
C SER A 195 -14.63 16.16 -2.65
N TRP A 196 -14.37 17.22 -1.87
CA TRP A 196 -14.05 17.12 -0.45
C TRP A 196 -14.86 18.11 0.38
N ASP A 197 -15.52 17.58 1.40
CA ASP A 197 -16.29 18.34 2.36
C ASP A 197 -15.50 18.52 3.66
N ASN A 198 -15.49 19.74 4.19
CA ASN A 198 -14.94 20.01 5.52
C ASN A 198 -15.91 19.54 6.62
N ARG A 199 -15.40 18.85 7.64
CA ARG A 199 -16.16 18.35 8.79
C ARG A 199 -15.67 19.00 10.07
N THR A 200 -16.61 19.40 10.92
CA THR A 200 -16.30 19.95 12.24
C THR A 200 -15.74 18.85 13.15
N SER A 201 -14.51 19.03 13.61
CA SER A 201 -13.81 18.10 14.50
C SER A 201 -14.03 18.38 15.99
N GLY A 202 -14.52 19.57 16.35
CA GLY A 202 -14.69 20.00 17.74
C GLY A 202 -13.39 20.33 18.48
N THR A 203 -12.27 20.44 17.77
CA THR A 203 -10.94 20.73 18.34
C THR A 203 -10.13 21.63 17.41
N SER A 204 -9.18 22.38 17.96
CA SER A 204 -8.16 23.12 17.19
C SER A 204 -6.80 22.42 17.21
N ASN A 205 -6.69 21.25 17.84
CA ASN A 205 -5.46 20.48 17.89
C ASN A 205 -5.12 19.91 16.50
N HIS A 206 -3.84 19.86 16.14
CA HIS A 206 -3.41 19.16 14.94
C HIS A 206 -3.73 17.66 15.06
N LEU A 207 -4.28 17.09 13.99
CA LEU A 207 -4.54 15.67 13.85
C LEU A 207 -3.48 15.08 12.91
N TYR A 208 -2.78 14.03 13.35
CA TYR A 208 -1.62 13.48 12.65
C TYR A 208 -1.90 12.13 12.00
N GLY A 209 -2.77 11.31 12.59
CA GLY A 209 -3.06 9.96 12.10
C GLY A 209 -4.55 9.72 12.03
N VAL A 210 -4.98 8.92 11.06
CA VAL A 210 -6.37 8.47 10.94
C VAL A 210 -6.41 7.03 10.44
N THR A 211 -7.32 6.23 11.00
CA THR A 211 -7.55 4.84 10.58
C THR A 211 -9.05 4.55 10.50
N TYR A 212 -9.41 3.46 9.84
CA TYR A 212 -10.75 2.90 9.86
C TYR A 212 -10.68 1.43 10.27
N GLY A 213 -11.47 1.05 11.27
CA GLY A 213 -11.51 -0.31 11.78
C GLY A 213 -12.70 -0.48 12.71
N ASN A 214 -13.19 -1.70 12.89
CA ASN A 214 -14.39 -1.97 13.69
C ASN A 214 -15.61 -1.10 13.34
N ASN A 215 -15.80 -0.77 12.06
CA ASN A 215 -16.83 0.16 11.57
C ASN A 215 -16.76 1.59 12.10
N THR A 216 -15.60 2.02 12.58
CA THR A 216 -15.39 3.35 13.14
C THR A 216 -14.12 3.97 12.55
N PHE A 217 -14.22 5.22 12.12
CA PHE A 217 -13.07 6.07 11.86
C PHE A 217 -12.51 6.60 13.17
N MET A 218 -11.18 6.66 13.27
CA MET A 218 -10.50 7.19 14.43
C MET A 218 -9.34 8.07 14.03
N ALA A 219 -9.31 9.30 14.53
CA ALA A 219 -8.25 10.27 14.31
C ALA A 219 -7.51 10.57 15.61
N VAL A 220 -6.19 10.73 15.55
CA VAL A 220 -5.34 11.00 16.70
C VAL A 220 -4.49 12.24 16.48
N GLY A 221 -4.15 12.95 17.56
CA GLY A 221 -3.44 14.22 17.44
C GLY A 221 -2.77 14.76 18.70
N ASN A 222 -2.56 16.07 18.70
CA ASN A 222 -1.94 16.80 19.81
C ASN A 222 -2.69 16.61 21.13
N SER A 223 -1.95 16.72 22.23
CA SER A 223 -2.50 16.69 23.59
C SER A 223 -3.31 15.43 23.93
N GLY A 224 -2.94 14.28 23.34
CA GLY A 224 -3.63 13.00 23.55
C GLY A 224 -5.01 12.91 22.93
N ASN A 225 -5.36 13.81 22.01
CA ASN A 225 -6.68 13.90 21.42
C ASN A 225 -6.96 12.66 20.54
N ILE A 226 -8.08 11.99 20.81
CA ILE A 226 -8.67 10.98 19.94
C ILE A 226 -10.07 11.42 19.56
N LEU A 227 -10.37 11.43 18.26
CA LEU A 227 -11.71 11.66 17.73
C LEU A 227 -12.22 10.37 17.10
N ILE A 228 -13.51 10.08 17.26
CA ILE A 228 -14.15 8.91 16.62
C ILE A 228 -15.35 9.33 15.78
N SER A 229 -15.65 8.55 14.75
CA SER A 229 -16.84 8.73 13.92
C SER A 229 -17.25 7.43 13.23
N ASP A 230 -18.51 7.05 13.29
CA ASP A 230 -19.00 5.85 12.58
C ASP A 230 -19.33 6.11 11.11
N ASN A 231 -19.54 7.38 10.73
CA ASN A 231 -19.97 7.79 9.39
C ASN A 231 -18.99 8.75 8.69
N GLY A 232 -17.92 9.17 9.37
CA GLY A 232 -16.94 10.12 8.87
C GLY A 232 -17.40 11.58 8.89
N THR A 233 -18.66 11.88 9.21
CA THR A 233 -19.21 13.25 9.16
C THR A 233 -19.37 13.90 10.51
N SER A 234 -19.70 13.12 11.55
CA SER A 234 -19.89 13.60 12.93
C SER A 234 -18.81 13.01 13.82
N TRP A 235 -18.05 13.86 14.50
CA TRP A 235 -16.86 13.45 15.25
C TRP A 235 -16.99 13.79 16.73
N ASP A 236 -16.75 12.79 17.58
CA ASP A 236 -16.79 12.92 19.03
C ASP A 236 -15.39 12.77 19.61
N ASN A 237 -15.05 13.62 20.58
CA ASN A 237 -13.78 13.56 21.28
C ASN A 237 -13.80 12.51 22.41
N ARG A 238 -12.73 11.72 22.52
CA ARG A 238 -12.52 10.71 23.56
C ARG A 238 -11.31 11.04 24.41
N THR A 239 -11.47 10.88 25.72
CA THR A 239 -10.39 11.08 26.69
C THR A 239 -9.52 9.83 26.78
N THR A 240 -8.21 10.00 26.66
CA THR A 240 -7.22 8.90 26.64
C THR A 240 -6.39 8.79 27.92
N GLY A 241 -6.53 9.74 28.84
CA GLY A 241 -5.73 9.81 30.07
C GLY A 241 -4.28 10.27 29.88
N THR A 242 -3.85 10.59 28.66
CA THR A 242 -2.53 11.15 28.34
C THR A 242 -2.66 12.55 27.75
N THR A 243 -1.63 13.38 27.94
CA THR A 243 -1.48 14.69 27.29
C THR A 243 -0.37 14.68 26.24
N LYS A 244 0.25 13.52 25.98
CA LYS A 244 1.30 13.34 24.99
C LYS A 244 0.70 13.37 23.58
N ASN A 245 1.43 13.92 22.62
CA ASN A 245 0.98 13.95 21.24
C ASN A 245 0.93 12.53 20.67
N LEU A 246 -0.17 12.16 20.04
CA LEU A 246 -0.32 10.89 19.31
C LEU A 246 -0.03 11.16 17.83
N LYS A 247 0.74 10.27 17.20
CA LYS A 247 1.27 10.43 15.84
C LYS A 247 0.71 9.41 14.86
N GLY A 248 0.64 8.15 15.27
CA GLY A 248 0.14 7.05 14.45
C GLY A 248 -1.00 6.32 15.14
N ILE A 249 -1.89 5.73 14.33
CA ILE A 249 -2.94 4.84 14.80
C ILE A 249 -3.22 3.74 13.78
N THR A 250 -3.48 2.53 14.26
CA THR A 250 -3.95 1.41 13.44
C THR A 250 -5.06 0.63 14.13
N TYR A 251 -5.77 -0.19 13.36
CA TYR A 251 -6.67 -1.22 13.87
C TYR A 251 -6.25 -2.59 13.33
N GLY A 252 -6.19 -3.57 14.20
CA GLY A 252 -5.82 -4.95 13.86
C GLY A 252 -6.02 -5.85 15.06
N ASN A 253 -6.10 -7.17 14.86
CA ASN A 253 -6.32 -8.13 15.96
C ASN A 253 -7.44 -7.73 16.94
N ASN A 254 -8.55 -7.17 16.43
CA ASN A 254 -9.67 -6.63 17.21
C ASN A 254 -9.33 -5.51 18.21
N ALA A 255 -8.26 -4.76 17.97
CA ALA A 255 -7.85 -3.65 18.83
C ALA A 255 -7.35 -2.45 18.02
N PHE A 256 -7.65 -1.25 18.51
CA PHE A 256 -6.98 -0.03 18.13
C PHE A 256 -5.68 0.13 18.92
N VAL A 257 -4.63 0.58 18.24
CA VAL A 257 -3.34 0.90 18.84
C VAL A 257 -2.91 2.27 18.35
N ALA A 258 -2.77 3.22 19.27
CA ALA A 258 -2.26 4.56 19.01
C ALA A 258 -0.86 4.72 19.61
N VAL A 259 0.03 5.37 18.89
CA VAL A 259 1.43 5.58 19.29
C VAL A 259 1.83 7.04 19.17
N GLY A 260 2.82 7.48 19.94
CA GLY A 260 3.30 8.86 19.83
C GLY A 260 4.47 9.25 20.72
N GLN A 261 4.43 10.51 21.15
CA GLN A 261 5.48 11.20 21.88
C GLN A 261 5.89 10.48 23.17
N SER A 262 7.19 10.49 23.47
CA SER A 262 7.77 9.90 24.68
C SER A 262 7.50 8.39 24.81
N GLY A 263 7.51 7.66 23.70
CA GLY A 263 7.26 6.22 23.67
C GLY A 263 5.85 5.82 24.07
N ASN A 264 4.87 6.73 23.98
CA ASN A 264 3.52 6.45 24.44
C ASN A 264 2.82 5.46 23.50
N ILE A 265 2.24 4.41 24.08
CA ILE A 265 1.41 3.42 23.39
C ILE A 265 0.09 3.32 24.14
N LEU A 266 -1.02 3.51 23.43
CA LEU A 266 -2.37 3.33 23.94
C LEU A 266 -3.06 2.21 23.17
N THR A 267 -3.82 1.37 23.87
CA THR A 267 -4.58 0.28 23.25
C THR A 267 -6.04 0.32 23.69
N SER A 268 -6.95 -0.02 22.78
CA SER A 268 -8.38 -0.11 23.06
C SER A 268 -9.04 -1.20 22.21
N ASP A 269 -9.86 -2.04 22.82
CA ASP A 269 -10.67 -3.04 22.10
C ASP A 269 -11.97 -2.44 21.52
N ASN A 270 -12.48 -1.38 22.13
CA ASN A 270 -13.79 -0.78 21.85
C ASN A 270 -13.72 0.69 21.39
N GLY A 271 -12.51 1.26 21.29
CA GLY A 271 -12.27 2.64 20.89
C GLY A 271 -12.69 3.72 21.91
N SER A 272 -13.25 3.32 23.06
CA SER A 272 -13.79 4.22 24.08
C SER A 272 -12.92 4.26 25.35
N SER A 273 -12.41 3.12 25.79
CA SER A 273 -11.53 2.99 26.96
C SER A 273 -10.13 2.64 26.54
N TRP A 274 -9.12 3.35 27.06
CA TRP A 274 -7.75 3.25 26.60
C TRP A 274 -6.80 2.87 27.74
N ASP A 275 -6.01 1.83 27.50
CA ASP A 275 -4.94 1.39 28.39
C ASP A 275 -3.59 1.93 27.91
N ASN A 276 -2.80 2.47 28.83
CA ASN A 276 -1.41 2.85 28.55
C ASN A 276 -0.50 1.62 28.66
N ARG A 277 0.35 1.40 27.65
CA ARG A 277 1.28 0.26 27.59
C ARG A 277 2.71 0.75 27.69
N THR A 278 3.52 0.01 28.45
CA THR A 278 4.95 0.27 28.58
C THR A 278 5.68 -0.13 27.29
N SER A 279 6.29 0.84 26.63
CA SER A 279 7.08 0.62 25.41
C SER A 279 8.55 0.27 25.67
N GLY A 280 9.07 0.61 26.85
CA GLY A 280 10.48 0.44 27.20
C GLY A 280 11.42 1.50 26.59
N THR A 281 10.89 2.55 25.96
CA THR A 281 11.66 3.65 25.37
C THR A 281 11.01 5.00 25.65
N SER A 282 11.80 6.07 25.58
CA SER A 282 11.34 7.47 25.61
C SER A 282 11.35 8.14 24.24
N ASN A 283 11.77 7.43 23.18
CA ASN A 283 11.81 7.96 21.83
C ASN A 283 10.39 8.21 21.29
N GLN A 284 10.20 9.22 20.43
CA GLN A 284 8.92 9.40 19.77
C GLN A 284 8.65 8.23 18.81
N LEU A 285 7.43 7.69 18.87
CA LEU A 285 6.92 6.74 17.90
C LEU A 285 6.16 7.51 16.82
N GLU A 286 6.45 7.24 15.55
CA GLU A 286 5.92 7.98 14.41
C GLU A 286 4.80 7.22 13.70
N GLY A 287 5.03 5.93 13.42
CA GLY A 287 4.12 5.07 12.67
C GLY A 287 3.80 3.77 13.40
N ILE A 288 2.64 3.20 13.10
CA ILE A 288 2.19 1.88 13.59
C ILE A 288 1.37 1.20 12.50
N ILE A 289 1.57 -0.10 12.30
CA ILE A 289 0.74 -0.92 11.43
C ILE A 289 0.51 -2.30 12.06
N TYR A 290 -0.54 -2.98 11.63
CA TYR A 290 -0.78 -4.39 11.93
C TYR A 290 -0.68 -5.20 10.64
N GLY A 291 0.11 -6.27 10.67
CA GLY A 291 0.32 -7.16 9.53
C GLY A 291 1.03 -8.43 9.98
N SER A 292 0.93 -9.53 9.24
CA SER A 292 1.58 -10.79 9.63
C SER A 292 1.29 -11.20 11.10
N ASN A 293 0.05 -10.99 11.55
CA ASN A 293 -0.41 -11.19 12.93
C ASN A 293 0.38 -10.42 14.01
N THR A 294 1.09 -9.36 13.64
CA THR A 294 1.98 -8.60 14.52
C THR A 294 1.75 -7.10 14.34
N PHE A 295 1.69 -6.37 15.44
CA PHE A 295 1.80 -4.92 15.46
C PHE A 295 3.27 -4.52 15.39
N VAL A 296 3.58 -3.58 14.51
CA VAL A 296 4.93 -3.04 14.34
C VAL A 296 4.86 -1.52 14.38
N THR A 297 5.53 -0.91 15.35
CA THR A 297 5.69 0.55 15.44
C THR A 297 7.14 0.95 15.18
N VAL A 298 7.31 2.10 14.54
CA VAL A 298 8.59 2.68 14.19
C VAL A 298 8.69 4.11 14.70
N GLY A 299 9.90 4.62 14.91
CA GLY A 299 10.08 5.99 15.38
C GLY A 299 11.51 6.51 15.37
N GLU A 300 11.75 7.52 16.21
CA GLU A 300 13.05 8.18 16.35
C GLU A 300 14.16 7.21 16.76
N SER A 301 15.41 7.57 16.41
CA SER A 301 16.61 6.85 16.86
C SER A 301 16.54 5.34 16.58
N GLN A 302 16.08 4.96 15.37
CA GLN A 302 16.03 3.57 14.88
C GLN A 302 15.00 2.67 15.57
N THR A 303 14.12 3.26 16.39
CA THR A 303 13.18 2.51 17.23
C THR A 303 12.26 1.68 16.36
N VAL A 304 12.26 0.37 16.59
CA VAL A 304 11.22 -0.56 16.12
C VAL A 304 10.75 -1.38 17.31
N LEU A 305 9.44 -1.42 17.56
CA LEU A 305 8.85 -2.28 18.58
C LEU A 305 7.80 -3.19 17.94
N THR A 306 7.73 -4.43 18.40
CA THR A 306 6.74 -5.41 17.94
C THR A 306 5.88 -5.92 19.09
N SER A 307 4.61 -6.23 18.81
CA SER A 307 3.70 -6.90 19.74
C SER A 307 2.72 -7.79 18.97
N ASP A 308 2.47 -9.00 19.45
CA ASP A 308 1.44 -9.91 18.92
C ASP A 308 0.08 -9.75 19.64
N ASN A 309 0.11 -9.24 20.87
CA ASN A 309 -1.02 -9.25 21.80
C ASN A 309 -1.42 -7.86 22.33
N THR A 310 -0.82 -6.78 21.81
CA THR A 310 -0.99 -5.37 22.21
C THR A 310 -0.53 -4.99 23.61
N SER A 311 -0.34 -5.97 24.51
CA SER A 311 -0.01 -5.74 25.92
C SER A 311 1.48 -5.69 26.18
N THR A 312 2.25 -6.59 25.56
CA THR A 312 3.71 -6.69 25.72
C THR A 312 4.42 -6.25 24.44
N TRP A 313 5.38 -5.34 24.58
CA TRP A 313 6.13 -4.76 23.47
C TRP A 313 7.61 -5.10 23.58
N PHE A 314 8.21 -5.49 22.47
CA PHE A 314 9.61 -5.87 22.39
C PHE A 314 10.36 -4.98 21.41
N ALA A 315 11.49 -4.43 21.84
CA ALA A 315 12.40 -3.73 20.93
C ALA A 315 13.02 -4.69 19.92
N ARG A 316 13.18 -4.21 18.69
CA ARG A 316 13.83 -4.89 17.55
C ARG A 316 14.93 -4.01 16.98
N ASP A 317 15.96 -4.66 16.47
CA ASP A 317 17.00 -3.99 15.72
C ASP A 317 16.54 -3.80 14.27
N SER A 318 16.47 -2.54 13.84
CA SER A 318 16.08 -2.19 12.48
C SER A 318 17.25 -2.13 11.50
N GLY A 319 18.49 -2.12 11.99
CA GLY A 319 19.67 -1.82 11.18
C GLY A 319 19.67 -0.41 10.57
N ALA A 320 18.71 0.45 10.94
CA ALA A 320 18.66 1.85 10.52
C ALA A 320 19.72 2.66 11.30
N SER A 321 19.83 3.97 11.04
CA SER A 321 20.72 4.84 11.84
C SER A 321 20.05 6.12 12.37
N GLY A 322 18.75 6.26 12.19
CA GLY A 322 17.99 7.47 12.52
C GLY A 322 16.49 7.23 12.54
N THR A 323 15.71 8.31 12.41
CA THR A 323 14.25 8.26 12.51
C THR A 323 13.64 7.47 11.36
N LEU A 324 12.75 6.55 11.73
CA LEU A 324 11.83 5.86 10.84
C LEU A 324 10.48 6.57 10.88
N TYR A 325 9.94 6.94 9.71
CA TYR A 325 8.71 7.73 9.60
C TYR A 325 7.46 6.84 9.48
N GLY A 326 6.93 6.63 8.28
CA GLY A 326 5.80 5.76 8.03
C GLY A 326 6.18 4.27 8.07
N ILE A 327 5.18 3.43 8.32
CA ILE A 327 5.27 1.98 8.17
C ILE A 327 3.98 1.46 7.52
N ASN A 328 4.13 0.56 6.56
CA ASN A 328 3.00 -0.09 5.89
C ASN A 328 3.23 -1.61 5.80
N TYR A 329 2.15 -2.36 5.62
CA TYR A 329 2.19 -3.80 5.37
C TYR A 329 1.29 -4.15 4.18
N GLY A 330 1.82 -4.94 3.25
CA GLY A 330 1.12 -5.45 2.09
C GLY A 330 2.01 -6.42 1.33
N ASN A 331 1.45 -7.23 0.43
CA ASN A 331 2.22 -8.26 -0.28
C ASN A 331 3.10 -9.15 0.65
N SER A 332 2.61 -9.41 1.87
CA SER A 332 3.34 -10.12 2.93
C SER A 332 4.68 -9.49 3.35
N ILE A 333 4.89 -8.20 3.10
CA ILE A 333 6.08 -7.46 3.54
C ILE A 333 5.68 -6.18 4.29
N PHE A 334 6.44 -5.86 5.32
CA PHE A 334 6.50 -4.55 5.93
C PHE A 334 7.46 -3.65 5.16
N ILE A 335 7.12 -2.37 5.07
CA ILE A 335 7.98 -1.34 4.49
C ILE A 335 8.00 -0.13 5.42
N THR A 336 9.20 0.38 5.71
CA THR A 336 9.41 1.64 6.45
C THR A 336 10.54 2.47 5.83
N PHE A 337 10.70 3.71 6.29
CA PHE A 337 11.49 4.74 5.62
C PHE A 337 12.41 5.47 6.57
N GLN A 338 13.71 5.54 6.23
CA GLN A 338 14.67 6.43 6.87
C GLN A 338 15.21 7.42 5.82
N TYR A 339 14.81 8.68 5.89
CA TYR A 339 15.12 9.67 4.85
C TYR A 339 14.77 9.13 3.45
N LYS A 340 15.79 8.82 2.63
CA LYS A 340 15.66 8.32 1.26
C LYS A 340 15.61 6.79 1.21
N THR A 341 16.03 6.11 2.28
CA THR A 341 16.19 4.67 2.33
C THR A 341 14.87 3.98 2.66
N ILE A 342 14.54 2.93 1.91
CA ILE A 342 13.42 2.03 2.15
C ILE A 342 13.99 0.79 2.82
N TYR A 343 13.36 0.38 3.92
CA TYR A 343 13.63 -0.85 4.64
C TYR A 343 12.43 -1.78 4.45
N THR A 344 12.70 -3.06 4.19
CA THR A 344 11.68 -4.10 4.04
C THR A 344 11.92 -5.25 5.01
N SER A 345 10.84 -5.89 5.45
CA SER A 345 10.88 -7.04 6.35
C SER A 345 9.69 -7.96 6.09
N SER A 346 9.86 -9.28 6.14
CA SER A 346 8.75 -10.24 6.05
C SER A 346 8.08 -10.52 7.40
N ASP A 347 8.76 -10.21 8.51
CA ASP A 347 8.36 -10.59 9.87
C ASP A 347 8.25 -9.39 10.83
N GLY A 348 8.65 -8.19 10.39
CA GLY A 348 8.69 -6.97 11.22
C GLY A 348 9.86 -6.93 12.20
N ILE A 349 10.75 -7.94 12.16
CA ILE A 349 11.87 -8.12 13.08
C ILE A 349 13.19 -7.94 12.34
N THR A 350 13.37 -8.66 11.24
CA THR A 350 14.60 -8.60 10.45
C THR A 350 14.39 -7.68 9.26
N TRP A 351 15.18 -6.62 9.18
CA TRP A 351 15.04 -5.59 8.16
C TRP A 351 16.20 -5.61 7.18
N THR A 352 15.88 -5.37 5.91
CA THR A 352 16.87 -5.21 4.85
C THR A 352 16.63 -3.90 4.11
N SER A 353 17.69 -3.23 3.68
CA SER A 353 17.61 -2.02 2.86
C SER A 353 18.14 -2.32 1.46
N PRO A 354 17.29 -2.69 0.48
CA PRO A 354 17.73 -2.74 -0.91
C PRO A 354 18.27 -1.36 -1.35
N SER A 355 19.18 -1.31 -2.33
CA SER A 355 19.62 -0.03 -2.87
C SER A 355 18.46 0.58 -3.66
N ASN A 356 17.99 1.73 -3.18
CA ASN A 356 16.86 2.42 -3.78
C ASN A 356 17.41 3.74 -4.33
N GLY A 357 17.39 3.95 -5.64
CA GLY A 357 17.92 5.14 -6.32
C GLY A 357 17.11 6.42 -6.06
N THR A 358 16.70 6.64 -4.82
CA THR A 358 15.78 7.68 -4.36
C THR A 358 16.55 8.94 -4.01
N THR A 359 16.04 10.09 -4.44
CA THR A 359 16.72 11.38 -4.26
C THR A 359 16.13 12.23 -3.13
N ASN A 360 14.87 11.97 -2.76
CA ASN A 360 14.09 12.78 -1.81
C ASN A 360 13.62 11.92 -0.64
N THR A 361 13.34 12.58 0.49
CA THR A 361 12.84 11.89 1.68
C THR A 361 11.47 11.28 1.44
N LEU A 362 11.25 10.09 1.99
CA LEU A 362 10.01 9.34 1.94
C LEU A 362 9.28 9.48 3.29
N ARG A 363 7.95 9.47 3.26
CA ARG A 363 7.10 9.73 4.41
C ARG A 363 6.18 8.56 4.74
N ASN A 364 5.41 8.11 3.76
CA ASN A 364 4.36 7.11 3.98
C ASN A 364 4.19 6.24 2.73
N ALA A 365 3.49 5.12 2.88
CA ALA A 365 3.18 4.22 1.79
C ALA A 365 1.86 3.48 2.00
N ILE A 366 1.34 2.97 0.89
CA ILE A 366 0.21 2.05 0.87
C ILE A 366 0.51 0.91 -0.09
N TYR A 367 -0.06 -0.26 0.18
CA TYR A 367 -0.19 -1.35 -0.78
C TYR A 367 -1.63 -1.44 -1.27
N ALA A 368 -1.80 -1.42 -2.59
CA ALA A 368 -3.07 -1.72 -3.24
C ALA A 368 -3.05 -3.16 -3.75
N GLU A 369 -3.95 -3.99 -3.24
CA GLU A 369 -4.12 -5.39 -3.67
C GLU A 369 -4.65 -5.50 -5.10
#